data_AF-A0AA39TKB1-F1
#
_entry.id   AF-A0AA39TKB1-F1
#
_cell.length_a   1.000
_cell.length_b   1.000
_cell.length_c   1.000
_cell.angle_alpha   90.00
_cell.angle_beta   90.00
_cell.angle_gamma   90.00
#
_symmetry.space_group_name_H-M   'P 1'
#
loop_
_entity.id
_entity.type
_entity.pdbx_description
1 polymer ?
#
loop_
_entity_poly.entity_id
_entity_poly.type
_entity_poly.pdbx_seq_one_letter_code
_entity_poly.pdbx_strand_id
1 'polypeptide(L)'
;MKAFRRLFAGEKVEFLVTWIHTGGRATEPKASSTAYYWREAIYHAYVTVEWEDKWMERDMRGFMGEVKKKLRPLSLNGEAAFINFPDGVMAKRYEQAYFGNNSEELRRIKKIWDKDNFFKWDQGVRLPGTGSDKEPWDGNEPNDEDLTDSLAGEQWNFYETKDIVKDLQGLDDLGY
;
A
#
# COMPACT_ATOMS: atom_id res chain seq x y z
N MET A 1 -17.88 -8.54 -9.00
CA MET A 1 -18.78 -9.22 -8.03
C MET A 1 -19.09 -10.69 -8.33
N LYS A 2 -19.65 -11.06 -9.50
CA LYS A 2 -19.97 -12.48 -9.79
C LYS A 2 -18.76 -13.42 -9.72
N ALA A 3 -17.61 -13.00 -10.26
CA ALA A 3 -16.38 -13.79 -10.22
C ALA A 3 -15.88 -14.01 -8.78
N PHE A 4 -15.81 -12.95 -7.96
CA PHE A 4 -15.40 -13.02 -6.55
C PHE A 4 -16.26 -14.01 -5.76
N ARG A 5 -17.59 -13.89 -5.83
CA ARG A 5 -18.51 -14.79 -5.13
C ARG A 5 -18.40 -16.26 -5.57
N ARG A 6 -17.98 -16.50 -6.82
CA ARG A 6 -17.75 -17.86 -7.32
C ARG A 6 -16.42 -18.42 -6.83
N LEU A 7 -15.37 -17.60 -6.82
CA LEU A 7 -14.03 -18.02 -6.42
C LEU A 7 -13.95 -18.34 -4.92
N PHE A 8 -14.67 -17.59 -4.10
CA PHE A 8 -14.61 -17.68 -2.63
C PHE A 8 -15.95 -18.14 -2.04
N ALA A 9 -16.63 -19.04 -2.72
CA ALA A 9 -17.92 -19.56 -2.26
C ALA A 9 -17.72 -20.40 -0.99
N GLY A 10 -18.40 -20.02 0.10
CA GLY A 10 -18.28 -20.69 1.40
C GLY A 10 -17.25 -20.08 2.35
N GLU A 11 -16.37 -19.23 1.83
CA GLU A 11 -15.41 -18.47 2.64
C GLU A 11 -16.06 -17.24 3.27
N LYS A 12 -15.57 -16.85 4.45
CA LYS A 12 -16.00 -15.63 5.14
C LYS A 12 -15.16 -14.44 4.66
N VAL A 13 -15.47 -13.98 3.45
CA VAL A 13 -14.77 -12.87 2.80
C VAL A 13 -15.76 -11.82 2.29
N GLU A 14 -15.37 -10.56 2.37
CA GLU A 14 -16.12 -9.42 1.87
C GLU A 14 -15.25 -8.60 0.91
N PHE A 15 -15.84 -8.18 -0.21
CA PHE A 15 -15.20 -7.27 -1.15
C PHE A 15 -16.12 -6.09 -1.41
N LEU A 16 -15.63 -4.89 -1.10
CA LEU A 16 -16.37 -3.64 -1.20
C LEU A 16 -15.60 -2.62 -2.04
N VAL A 17 -16.35 -1.90 -2.88
CA VAL A 17 -15.85 -0.71 -3.57
C VAL A 17 -16.77 0.44 -3.20
N THR A 18 -16.25 1.36 -2.39
CA THR A 18 -16.95 2.56 -1.96
C THR A 18 -16.53 3.74 -2.82
N TRP A 19 -17.51 4.43 -3.41
CA TRP A 19 -17.30 5.63 -4.19
C TRP A 19 -17.64 6.84 -3.32
N ILE A 20 -16.62 7.51 -2.80
CA ILE A 20 -16.77 8.70 -1.95
C ILE A 20 -16.77 9.91 -2.85
N HIS A 21 -17.92 10.60 -2.96
CA HIS A 21 -18.05 11.78 -3.79
C HIS A 21 -17.07 12.88 -3.34
N THR A 22 -16.38 13.49 -4.31
CA THR A 22 -15.47 14.62 -4.13
C THR A 22 -15.70 15.65 -5.25
N GLY A 23 -14.78 16.59 -5.44
CA GLY A 23 -14.89 17.65 -6.42
C GLY A 23 -15.78 18.81 -5.94
N GLY A 24 -16.59 19.38 -6.84
CA GLY A 24 -17.34 20.61 -6.55
C GLY A 24 -16.40 21.73 -6.10
N ARG A 25 -16.65 22.36 -4.94
CA ARG A 25 -15.78 23.43 -4.42
C ARG A 25 -14.33 22.96 -4.16
N ALA A 26 -14.11 21.66 -4.00
CA ALA A 26 -12.75 21.13 -3.83
C ALA A 26 -11.89 21.28 -5.10
N THR A 27 -12.51 21.48 -6.27
CA THR A 27 -11.81 21.71 -7.55
C THR A 27 -11.45 23.18 -7.79
N GLU A 28 -11.98 24.12 -7.00
CA GLU A 28 -11.77 25.56 -7.21
C GLU A 28 -10.32 26.01 -6.94
N PRO A 29 -9.64 25.59 -5.85
CA PRO A 29 -8.25 25.94 -5.65
C PRO A 29 -7.34 25.31 -6.72
N LYS A 30 -6.27 26.02 -7.10
CA LYS A 30 -5.25 25.46 -7.98
C LYS A 30 -4.58 24.26 -7.32
N ALA A 31 -4.14 23.28 -8.12
CA ALA A 31 -3.41 22.10 -7.63
C ALA A 31 -2.21 22.46 -6.74
N SER A 32 -1.51 23.56 -7.05
CA SER A 32 -0.36 24.06 -6.29
C SER A 32 -0.69 24.92 -5.09
N SER A 33 -1.97 25.23 -4.81
CA SER A 33 -2.37 26.07 -3.68
C SER A 33 -2.30 25.37 -2.32
N THR A 34 -2.17 24.04 -2.30
CA THR A 34 -2.12 23.20 -1.09
C THR A 34 -1.30 21.93 -1.36
N ALA A 35 -1.06 21.10 -0.35
CA ALA A 35 -0.50 19.75 -0.56
C ALA A 35 -1.42 18.79 -1.35
N TYR A 36 -2.74 19.03 -1.40
CA TYR A 36 -3.67 18.21 -2.18
C TYR A 36 -3.67 18.62 -3.67
N TYR A 37 -2.99 17.82 -4.48
CA TYR A 37 -2.72 18.08 -5.90
C TYR A 37 -3.87 17.68 -6.83
N TRP A 38 -4.49 16.54 -6.59
CA TRP A 38 -5.49 15.91 -7.48
C TRP A 38 -6.88 16.58 -7.39
N ARG A 39 -6.97 17.80 -7.90
CA ARG A 39 -8.17 18.66 -7.78
C ARG A 39 -9.33 18.27 -8.69
N GLU A 40 -9.09 17.48 -9.73
CA GLU A 40 -10.07 17.20 -10.79
C GLU A 40 -10.92 15.93 -10.53
N ALA A 41 -10.67 15.22 -9.42
CA ALA A 41 -11.40 14.00 -9.12
C ALA A 41 -12.88 14.29 -8.84
N ILE A 42 -13.75 13.37 -9.26
CA ILE A 42 -15.20 13.40 -8.96
C ILE A 42 -15.53 12.39 -7.86
N TYR A 43 -14.76 11.30 -7.76
CA TYR A 43 -14.86 10.32 -6.68
C TYR A 43 -13.47 9.91 -6.20
N HIS A 44 -13.37 9.61 -4.91
CA HIS A 44 -12.36 8.71 -4.40
C HIS A 44 -12.94 7.29 -4.40
N ALA A 45 -12.21 6.35 -4.99
CA ALA A 45 -12.53 4.93 -4.88
C ALA A 45 -11.78 4.35 -3.67
N TYR A 46 -12.51 3.86 -2.68
CA TYR A 46 -11.95 3.10 -1.57
C TYR A 46 -12.32 1.63 -1.76
N VAL A 47 -11.31 0.80 -1.97
CA VAL A 47 -11.44 -0.61 -2.33
C VAL A 47 -10.96 -1.43 -1.15
N THR A 48 -11.83 -2.25 -0.57
CA THR A 48 -11.48 -3.10 0.57
C THR A 48 -11.80 -4.55 0.27
N VAL A 49 -10.93 -5.43 0.76
CA VAL A 49 -11.19 -6.85 0.89
C VAL A 49 -10.95 -7.22 2.35
N GLU A 50 -11.92 -7.89 2.95
CA GLU A 50 -11.92 -8.25 4.37
C GLU A 50 -12.15 -9.77 4.46
N TRP A 51 -11.50 -10.42 5.42
CA TRP A 51 -11.60 -11.86 5.62
C TRP A 51 -11.40 -12.22 7.09
N GLU A 52 -12.01 -13.32 7.53
CA GLU A 52 -11.84 -13.82 8.90
C GLU A 52 -10.63 -14.77 9.04
N ASP A 53 -10.47 -15.70 8.11
CA ASP A 53 -9.54 -16.81 8.26
C ASP A 53 -8.14 -16.47 7.73
N LYS A 54 -7.10 -16.60 8.57
CA LYS A 54 -5.72 -16.17 8.25
C LYS A 54 -5.20 -16.70 6.92
N TRP A 55 -5.49 -17.95 6.57
CA TRP A 55 -5.00 -18.58 5.33
C TRP A 55 -5.50 -17.91 4.05
N MET A 56 -6.56 -17.10 4.13
CA MET A 56 -7.10 -16.35 3.00
C MET A 56 -6.22 -15.16 2.58
N GLU A 57 -5.22 -14.76 3.37
CA GLU A 57 -4.41 -13.58 3.09
C GLU A 57 -3.82 -13.60 1.67
N ARG A 58 -3.24 -14.73 1.24
CA ARG A 58 -2.66 -14.84 -0.10
C ARG A 58 -3.67 -14.56 -1.20
N ASP A 59 -4.81 -15.23 -1.11
CA ASP A 59 -5.83 -15.15 -2.13
C ASP A 59 -6.51 -13.77 -2.14
N MET A 60 -6.68 -13.13 -0.97
CA MET A 60 -7.25 -11.80 -0.85
C MET A 60 -6.29 -10.73 -1.37
N ARG A 61 -4.99 -10.84 -1.08
CA ARG A 61 -3.94 -9.98 -1.64
C ARG A 61 -3.89 -10.10 -3.15
N GLY A 62 -3.88 -11.31 -3.69
CA GLY A 62 -3.89 -11.52 -5.14
C GLY A 62 -5.12 -10.98 -5.84
N PHE A 63 -6.29 -11.22 -5.26
CA PHE A 63 -7.52 -10.63 -5.75
C PHE A 63 -7.46 -9.09 -5.74
N MET A 64 -6.97 -8.48 -4.65
CA MET A 64 -6.79 -7.03 -4.55
C MET A 64 -5.83 -6.50 -5.61
N GLY A 65 -4.68 -7.16 -5.82
CA GLY A 65 -3.73 -6.82 -6.87
C GLY A 65 -4.37 -6.75 -8.26
N GLU A 66 -5.17 -7.76 -8.63
CA GLU A 66 -5.90 -7.77 -9.90
C GLU A 66 -6.98 -6.69 -10.01
N VAL A 67 -7.66 -6.36 -8.90
CA VAL A 67 -8.61 -5.24 -8.85
C VAL A 67 -7.88 -3.91 -9.04
N LYS A 68 -6.76 -3.69 -8.33
CA LYS A 68 -5.94 -2.48 -8.45
C LYS A 68 -5.47 -2.28 -9.90
N LYS A 69 -4.92 -3.32 -10.54
CA LYS A 69 -4.50 -3.26 -11.95
C LYS A 69 -5.63 -2.82 -12.90
N LYS A 70 -6.86 -3.29 -12.66
CA LYS A 70 -8.03 -2.95 -13.49
C LYS A 70 -8.58 -1.55 -13.23
N LEU A 71 -8.51 -1.07 -11.98
CA LEU A 71 -9.02 0.24 -11.61
C LEU A 71 -8.00 1.37 -11.80
N ARG A 72 -6.70 1.09 -11.75
CA ARG A 72 -5.63 2.08 -11.87
C ARG A 72 -5.77 2.97 -13.12
N PRO A 73 -6.08 2.48 -14.33
CA PRO A 73 -6.27 3.33 -15.51
C PRO A 73 -7.42 4.34 -15.40
N LEU A 74 -8.35 4.15 -14.45
CA LEU A 74 -9.47 5.07 -14.20
C LEU A 74 -9.11 6.19 -13.22
N SER A 75 -7.95 6.11 -12.55
CA SER A 75 -7.43 7.19 -11.72
C SER A 75 -6.92 8.34 -12.59
N LEU A 76 -6.87 9.56 -12.04
CA LEU A 76 -6.30 10.70 -12.75
C LEU A 76 -4.86 10.39 -13.16
N ASN A 77 -4.56 10.58 -14.45
CA ASN A 77 -3.30 10.24 -15.10
C ASN A 77 -2.87 8.77 -14.96
N GLY A 78 -3.76 7.88 -14.55
CA GLY A 78 -3.42 6.49 -14.27
C GLY A 78 -2.50 6.29 -13.06
N GLU A 79 -2.32 7.31 -12.21
CA GLU A 79 -1.39 7.25 -11.06
C GLU A 79 -2.01 7.75 -9.74
N ALA A 80 -3.00 8.64 -9.78
CA ALA A 80 -3.50 9.32 -8.59
C ALA A 80 -3.98 8.36 -7.49
N ALA A 81 -3.57 8.64 -6.27
CA ALA A 81 -3.98 7.97 -5.05
C ALA A 81 -4.14 8.97 -3.91
N PHE A 82 -4.76 8.56 -2.80
CA PHE A 82 -5.02 9.45 -1.67
C PHE A 82 -4.28 8.96 -0.43
N ILE A 83 -3.39 9.78 0.13
CA ILE A 83 -2.46 9.38 1.19
C ILE A 83 -3.15 8.87 2.47
N ASN A 84 -4.39 9.29 2.74
CA ASN A 84 -5.15 8.79 3.88
C ASN A 84 -5.59 7.32 3.70
N PHE A 85 -5.46 6.77 2.51
CA PHE A 85 -5.62 5.35 2.17
C PHE A 85 -4.30 4.83 1.60
N PRO A 86 -3.26 4.66 2.44
CA PRO A 86 -1.95 4.21 1.97
C PRO A 86 -2.03 2.79 1.39
N ASP A 87 -1.25 2.54 0.34
CA ASP A 87 -1.13 1.22 -0.29
C ASP A 87 0.32 0.80 -0.18
N GLY A 88 0.64 -0.05 0.79
CA GLY A 88 2.03 -0.46 1.07
C GLY A 88 2.73 -1.15 -0.11
N VAL A 89 1.99 -1.66 -1.10
CA VAL A 89 2.55 -2.27 -2.30
C VAL A 89 3.01 -1.21 -3.32
N MET A 90 2.47 0.00 -3.21
CA MET A 90 2.82 1.12 -4.08
C MET A 90 4.27 1.55 -3.84
N ALA A 91 5.17 0.96 -4.63
CA ALA A 91 6.59 1.22 -4.60
C ALA A 91 6.95 2.61 -5.13
N LYS A 92 8.23 2.98 -4.94
CA LYS A 92 9.07 4.04 -5.54
C LYS A 92 8.47 5.41 -5.92
N ARG A 93 7.31 5.47 -6.59
CA ARG A 93 6.62 6.68 -7.10
C ARG A 93 5.40 7.12 -6.26
N TYR A 94 5.23 6.59 -5.04
CA TYR A 94 4.10 6.95 -4.17
C TYR A 94 3.98 8.48 -3.93
N GLU A 95 5.09 9.24 -3.84
CA GLU A 95 5.00 10.69 -3.65
C GLU A 95 4.35 11.39 -4.84
N GLN A 96 4.62 10.93 -6.06
CA GLN A 96 3.94 11.42 -7.27
C GLN A 96 2.45 11.01 -7.24
N ALA A 97 2.15 9.76 -6.89
CA ALA A 97 0.78 9.28 -6.81
C ALA A 97 -0.05 10.04 -5.77
N TYR A 98 0.53 10.44 -4.63
CA TYR A 98 -0.17 11.15 -3.55
C TYR A 98 -0.17 12.67 -3.70
N PHE A 99 0.94 13.25 -4.15
CA PHE A 99 1.17 14.70 -4.12
C PHE A 99 1.40 15.31 -5.50
N GLY A 100 1.47 14.51 -6.57
CA GLY A 100 1.83 14.97 -7.91
C GLY A 100 3.09 15.83 -7.89
N ASN A 101 3.04 16.93 -8.65
CA ASN A 101 4.15 17.88 -8.75
C ASN A 101 4.40 18.67 -7.46
N ASN A 102 3.50 18.60 -6.46
CA ASN A 102 3.74 19.26 -5.17
C ASN A 102 4.75 18.49 -4.30
N SER A 103 5.11 17.26 -4.66
CA SER A 103 6.11 16.45 -3.96
C SER A 103 7.43 17.20 -3.76
N GLU A 104 7.91 17.96 -4.74
CA GLU A 104 9.16 18.73 -4.63
C GLU A 104 9.12 19.77 -3.50
N GLU A 105 8.01 20.50 -3.40
CA GLU A 105 7.82 21.51 -2.36
C GLU A 105 7.69 20.87 -0.97
N LEU A 106 7.01 19.72 -0.88
CA LEU A 106 6.93 18.96 0.37
C LEU A 106 8.32 18.48 0.83
N ARG A 107 9.16 18.00 -0.08
CA ARG A 107 10.55 17.64 0.25
C ARG A 107 11.37 18.84 0.71
N ARG A 108 11.16 20.02 0.09
CA ARG A 108 11.79 21.28 0.53
C ARG A 108 11.38 21.63 1.96
N ILE A 109 10.10 21.54 2.28
CA ILE A 109 9.56 21.76 3.64
C ILE A 109 10.16 20.76 4.63
N LYS A 110 10.20 19.47 4.27
CA LYS A 110 10.81 18.43 5.12
C LYS A 110 12.28 18.72 5.40
N LYS A 111 13.05 19.18 4.42
CA LYS A 111 14.44 19.60 4.65
C LYS A 111 14.58 20.75 5.64
N ILE A 112 13.62 21.68 5.69
CA ILE A 112 13.66 22.83 6.60
C ILE A 112 13.36 22.38 8.04
N TRP A 113 12.34 21.54 8.20
CA TRP A 113 11.78 21.21 9.52
C TRP A 113 12.23 19.88 10.11
N ASP A 114 12.69 18.96 9.27
CA ASP A 114 13.07 17.59 9.63
C ASP A 114 14.31 17.15 8.82
N LYS A 115 15.35 17.99 8.86
CA LYS A 115 16.61 17.77 8.12
C LYS A 115 17.29 16.44 8.47
N ASP A 116 17.10 15.96 9.69
CA ASP A 116 17.69 14.72 10.21
C ASP A 116 16.81 13.49 9.93
N ASN A 117 15.67 13.71 9.25
CA ASN A 117 14.70 12.69 8.86
C ASN A 117 14.22 11.84 10.06
N PHE A 118 13.93 12.51 11.17
CA PHE A 118 13.40 11.90 12.38
C PHE A 118 12.02 11.29 12.13
N PHE A 119 11.14 11.99 11.42
CA PHE A 119 9.80 11.49 11.07
C PHE A 119 9.83 10.75 9.74
N LYS A 120 10.27 9.49 9.78
CA LYS A 120 10.39 8.62 8.58
C LYS A 120 9.52 7.37 8.68
N TRP A 121 8.97 6.97 7.53
CA TRP A 121 8.22 5.73 7.31
C TRP A 121 8.19 5.43 5.80
N ASP A 122 7.76 4.24 5.40
CA ASP A 122 7.96 3.70 4.05
C ASP A 122 7.39 4.57 2.91
N GLN A 123 6.24 5.22 3.14
CA GLN A 123 5.62 6.13 2.17
C GLN A 123 5.57 7.59 2.65
N GLY A 124 6.46 7.95 3.58
CA GLY A 124 6.60 9.33 4.05
C GLY A 124 7.24 10.25 3.02
N VAL A 125 7.04 11.57 3.18
CA VAL A 125 7.74 12.56 2.35
C VAL A 125 9.25 12.35 2.51
N ARG A 126 9.99 12.35 1.41
CA ARG A 126 11.44 12.09 1.41
C ARG A 126 12.26 13.38 1.58
N LEU A 127 13.55 13.25 1.88
CA LEU A 127 14.46 14.40 1.77
C LEU A 127 14.78 14.69 0.29
N PRO A 128 15.08 15.94 -0.10
CA PRO A 128 15.49 16.25 -1.46
C PRO A 128 16.68 15.39 -1.91
N GLY A 129 16.60 14.82 -3.12
CA GLY A 129 17.65 13.97 -3.70
C GLY A 129 17.64 12.51 -3.25
N THR A 130 16.72 12.11 -2.37
CA THR A 130 16.60 10.71 -1.90
C THR A 130 15.50 9.89 -2.60
N GLY A 131 14.75 10.53 -3.52
CA GLY A 131 13.66 9.89 -4.24
C GLY A 131 14.10 9.18 -5.52
N SER A 132 13.43 8.08 -5.83
CA SER A 132 13.59 7.30 -7.07
C SER A 132 12.74 7.83 -8.24
N ASP A 133 12.19 9.04 -8.16
CA ASP A 133 11.24 9.56 -9.17
C ASP A 133 11.83 9.71 -10.58
N LYS A 134 13.17 9.60 -10.68
CA LYS A 134 13.91 9.64 -11.94
C LYS A 134 14.06 8.27 -12.61
N GLU A 135 13.72 7.19 -11.92
CA GLU A 135 13.70 5.86 -12.53
C GLU A 135 12.41 5.69 -13.34
N PRO A 136 12.50 5.32 -14.63
CA PRO A 136 11.33 4.95 -15.42
C PRO A 136 10.54 3.87 -14.68
N TRP A 137 9.21 4.02 -14.64
CA TRP A 137 8.36 2.93 -14.17
C TRP A 137 8.53 1.76 -15.16
N ASP A 138 9.06 0.64 -14.66
CA ASP A 138 9.33 -0.56 -15.45
C ASP A 138 8.08 -1.45 -15.61
N GLY A 139 6.94 -1.03 -15.05
CA GLY A 139 5.70 -1.79 -15.09
C GLY A 139 5.58 -2.88 -14.03
N ASN A 140 6.66 -3.16 -13.28
CA ASN A 140 6.71 -4.26 -12.32
C ASN A 140 6.38 -3.76 -10.92
N GLU A 141 5.09 -3.56 -10.65
CA GLU A 141 4.64 -3.50 -9.26
C GLU A 141 4.81 -4.89 -8.62
N PRO A 142 5.27 -4.99 -7.36
CA PRO A 142 5.32 -6.26 -6.65
C PRO A 142 3.96 -6.94 -6.71
N ASN A 143 3.92 -8.26 -6.91
CA ASN A 143 2.67 -8.98 -6.80
C ASN A 143 2.21 -8.92 -5.34
N ASP A 144 1.02 -8.38 -5.09
CA ASP A 144 0.44 -8.31 -3.75
C ASP A 144 0.46 -9.69 -3.05
N GLU A 145 0.29 -10.79 -3.79
CA GLU A 145 0.37 -12.16 -3.25
C GLU A 145 1.74 -12.47 -2.62
N ASP A 146 2.83 -11.94 -3.19
CA ASP A 146 4.20 -12.22 -2.75
C ASP A 146 4.50 -11.53 -1.40
N LEU A 147 3.62 -10.62 -0.96
CA LEU A 147 3.68 -9.97 0.35
C LEU A 147 2.94 -10.75 1.43
N THR A 148 2.37 -11.92 1.11
CA THR A 148 1.75 -12.79 2.10
C THR A 148 2.80 -13.24 3.11
N ASP A 149 2.43 -13.22 4.39
CA ASP A 149 3.30 -13.62 5.50
C ASP A 149 4.61 -12.81 5.63
N SER A 150 4.85 -11.74 4.84
CA SER A 150 6.04 -10.89 5.02
C SER A 150 5.98 -10.10 6.33
N LEU A 151 4.80 -9.55 6.65
CA LEU A 151 4.55 -8.87 7.92
C LEU A 151 4.56 -9.83 9.11
N ALA A 152 4.04 -11.05 8.94
CA ALA A 152 4.18 -12.09 9.95
C ALA A 152 5.66 -12.52 10.08
N GLY A 153 6.40 -12.55 8.98
CA GLY A 153 7.85 -12.72 8.93
C GLY A 153 8.60 -11.72 9.79
N GLU A 154 8.26 -10.44 9.66
CA GLU A 154 8.99 -9.36 10.31
C GLU A 154 8.57 -9.12 11.76
N GLN A 155 7.33 -9.50 12.13
CA GLN A 155 6.79 -9.27 13.48
C GLN A 155 7.17 -10.36 14.49
N TRP A 156 7.51 -11.56 14.04
CA TRP A 156 7.74 -12.71 14.91
C TRP A 156 9.21 -13.13 14.89
N ASN A 157 9.81 -13.24 16.07
CA ASN A 157 11.10 -13.92 16.19
C ASN A 157 10.87 -15.40 15.88
N PHE A 158 11.47 -15.91 14.80
CA PHE A 158 11.47 -17.34 14.52
C PHE A 158 12.66 -18.01 15.18
N TYR A 159 12.42 -19.22 15.66
CA TYR A 159 13.50 -20.11 16.04
C TYR A 159 14.05 -20.77 14.77
N GLU A 160 15.24 -20.37 14.34
CA GLU A 160 15.96 -21.04 13.27
C GLU A 160 16.65 -22.30 13.79
N THR A 161 16.02 -23.44 13.54
CA THR A 161 16.61 -24.75 13.84
C THR A 161 17.64 -25.12 12.79
N LYS A 162 18.85 -25.50 13.24
CA LYS A 162 19.86 -26.13 12.37
C LYS A 162 19.80 -27.64 12.42
N ASP A 163 19.12 -28.19 13.42
CA ASP A 163 18.91 -29.61 13.65
C ASP A 163 17.63 -29.80 14.48
N ILE A 164 16.53 -30.06 13.78
CA ILE A 164 15.21 -30.10 14.40
C ILE A 164 15.08 -31.22 15.42
N VAL A 165 15.84 -32.32 15.27
CA VAL A 165 15.78 -33.46 16.18
C VAL A 165 16.45 -33.10 17.50
N LYS A 166 17.63 -32.48 17.45
CA LYS A 166 18.34 -32.03 18.65
C LYS A 166 17.58 -30.93 19.39
N ASP A 167 16.97 -30.01 18.66
CA ASP A 167 16.23 -28.90 19.24
C ASP A 167 14.94 -29.36 19.93
N LEU A 168 14.27 -30.39 19.38
CA LEU A 168 13.11 -31.02 20.03
C LEU A 168 13.51 -31.79 21.30
N GLN A 169 14.66 -32.48 21.30
CA GLN A 169 15.17 -33.16 22.51
C GLN A 169 15.47 -32.19 23.66
N GLY A 170 15.95 -30.98 23.35
CA GLY A 170 16.15 -29.94 24.36
C GLY A 170 14.84 -29.37 24.95
N LEU A 171 13.71 -29.55 24.26
CA LEU A 171 12.39 -29.17 24.76
C LEU A 171 11.78 -30.24 25.69
N ASP A 172 12.07 -31.53 25.45
CA ASP A 172 11.72 -32.62 26.37
C ASP A 172 12.35 -32.40 27.76
N ASP A 173 13.60 -31.89 27.80
CA ASP A 173 14.30 -31.54 29.05
C ASP A 173 13.65 -30.37 29.81
N LEU A 174 12.79 -29.58 29.16
CA LEU A 174 12.00 -28.49 29.76
C LEU A 174 10.63 -28.96 30.28
N GLY A 175 10.29 -30.24 30.12
CA GLY A 175 9.14 -30.89 30.77
C GLY A 175 7.79 -30.65 30.11
N TYR A 176 7.75 -30.47 28.78
CA TYR A 176 6.51 -30.46 27.98
C TYR A 176 6.17 -31.85 27.43
#